data_AF-A0A4S2AX00-F1
#
_entry.id   AF-A0A4S2AX00-F1
#
_cell.length_a   1.000
_cell.length_b   1.000
_cell.length_c   1.000
_cell.angle_alpha   90.00
_cell.angle_beta   90.00
_cell.angle_gamma   90.00
#
_symmetry.space_group_name_H-M   'P 1'
#
loop_
_entity.id
_entity.type
_entity.pdbx_description
1 polymer ?
#
loop_
_entity_poly.entity_id
_entity_poly.type
_entity_poly.pdbx_seq_one_letter_code
_entity_poly.pdbx_strand_id
1 'polypeptide(L)'
;MNYIVNIVLILCVTLASFSTSAQNWALPHISVANVRTNPSHSSELSTQVLMGTPLRVHDRISDGWYFVEMPDGYWGYVIDNSLTVTDDEYMKKWRDAPRVIVVSDREVKAYSGEKDNVTVSDLVQGDIMEGSIKNGKRRTEVTLPDGRTAWVDTKDVMSLDKWSRQNPDASLVVSTAAAVMGTPYLWGGLSSKGMDCSGLTKMCYYRNGLILMRDASQQALTGTEVNENDLKKGDLLFFGNMVTRRVNHVGIYIGDGIFIESAGRVRLNRLDAVDNFFFARRILGGGESKGITKVINHPWYFNQEN
;
A
#
# COMPACT_ATOMS: atom_id res chain seq x y z
N MET A 1 55.25 34.91 -53.79
CA MET A 1 54.38 35.78 -52.96
C MET A 1 53.39 34.85 -52.28
N ASN A 2 53.64 34.54 -51.01
CA ASN A 2 53.03 33.45 -50.25
C ASN A 2 51.62 33.83 -49.77
N TYR A 3 50.64 32.97 -50.00
CA TYR A 3 49.38 32.96 -49.25
C TYR A 3 49.19 31.59 -48.62
N ILE A 4 49.41 31.52 -47.31
CA ILE A 4 49.05 30.39 -46.46
C ILE A 4 47.56 30.55 -46.14
N VAL A 5 46.75 29.61 -46.61
CA VAL A 5 45.33 29.51 -46.25
C VAL A 5 45.23 28.63 -45.00
N ASN A 6 44.92 29.24 -43.86
CA ASN A 6 44.57 28.53 -42.63
C ASN A 6 43.13 28.01 -42.75
N ILE A 7 42.99 26.68 -42.84
CA ILE A 7 41.69 26.01 -42.70
C ILE A 7 41.48 25.73 -41.21
N VAL A 8 40.54 26.44 -40.60
CA VAL A 8 40.04 26.14 -39.25
C VAL A 8 39.00 25.03 -39.38
N LEU A 9 39.36 23.82 -38.95
CA LEU A 9 38.43 22.70 -38.81
C LEU A 9 37.63 22.91 -37.51
N ILE A 10 36.38 23.37 -37.62
CA ILE A 10 35.46 23.43 -36.48
C ILE A 10 34.95 22.00 -36.23
N LEU A 11 35.52 21.36 -35.22
CA LEU A 11 35.03 20.07 -34.72
C LEU A 11 33.74 20.33 -33.92
N CYS A 12 32.58 20.21 -34.58
CA CYS A 12 31.28 20.16 -33.91
C CYS A 12 31.20 18.85 -33.11
N VAL A 13 31.60 18.90 -31.83
CA VAL A 13 31.28 17.85 -30.87
C VAL A 13 29.81 18.01 -30.52
N THR A 14 28.96 17.18 -31.14
CA THR A 14 27.59 16.99 -30.68
C THR A 14 27.65 16.31 -29.32
N LEU A 15 27.48 17.08 -28.24
CA LEU A 15 27.12 16.54 -26.94
C LEU A 15 25.76 15.85 -27.11
N ALA A 16 25.78 14.54 -27.30
CA ALA A 16 24.60 13.71 -27.08
C ALA A 16 24.27 13.83 -25.58
N SER A 17 23.34 14.73 -25.26
CA SER A 17 22.70 14.77 -23.95
C SER A 17 21.98 13.44 -23.77
N PHE A 18 22.62 12.49 -23.10
CA PHE A 18 21.91 11.36 -22.54
C PHE A 18 20.95 11.96 -21.50
N SER A 19 19.69 12.14 -21.87
CA SER A 19 18.64 12.40 -20.89
C SER A 19 18.53 11.12 -20.08
N THR A 20 19.21 11.05 -18.94
CA THR A 20 18.82 10.12 -17.90
C THR A 20 17.34 10.39 -17.60
N SER A 21 16.50 9.39 -17.82
CA SER A 21 15.10 9.48 -17.43
C SER A 21 15.05 9.86 -15.95
N ALA A 22 14.21 10.84 -15.62
CA ALA A 22 14.10 11.28 -14.24
C ALA A 22 13.53 10.12 -13.41
N GLN A 23 14.27 9.73 -12.37
CA GLN A 23 13.96 8.64 -11.46
C GLN A 23 12.82 9.05 -10.50
N ASN A 24 11.62 9.17 -11.06
CA ASN A 24 10.47 9.80 -10.41
C ASN A 24 9.59 8.79 -9.65
N TRP A 25 9.96 7.52 -9.65
CA TRP A 25 9.18 6.43 -9.06
C TRP A 25 10.03 5.53 -8.19
N ALA A 26 9.39 4.85 -7.26
CA ALA A 26 9.98 3.76 -6.51
C ALA A 26 8.96 2.66 -6.23
N LEU A 27 9.47 1.43 -6.09
CA LEU A 27 8.72 0.27 -5.61
C LEU A 27 9.45 -0.30 -4.39
N PRO A 28 8.78 -0.47 -3.23
CA PRO A 28 9.38 -1.19 -2.12
C PRO A 28 9.70 -2.63 -2.52
N HIS A 29 10.93 -3.10 -2.28
CA HIS A 29 11.37 -4.47 -2.62
C HIS A 29 11.47 -5.41 -1.41
N ILE A 30 11.11 -4.92 -0.22
CA ILE A 30 10.87 -5.72 0.99
C ILE A 30 9.36 -5.77 1.28
N SER A 31 8.89 -6.76 2.04
CA SER A 31 7.47 -6.97 2.33
C SER A 31 6.80 -5.74 2.97
N VAL A 32 7.50 -5.10 3.91
CA VAL A 32 6.96 -3.94 4.64
C VAL A 32 8.08 -2.92 4.84
N ALA A 33 8.05 -1.84 4.06
CA ALA A 33 8.96 -0.71 4.25
C ALA A 33 8.36 0.33 5.21
N ASN A 34 9.22 0.89 6.05
CA ASN A 34 8.84 1.88 7.04
C ASN A 34 8.93 3.29 6.45
N VAL A 35 7.86 4.08 6.62
CA VAL A 35 7.82 5.49 6.25
C VAL A 35 7.94 6.34 7.51
N ARG A 36 8.84 7.30 7.50
CA ARG A 36 9.15 8.13 8.67
C ARG A 36 8.81 9.59 8.44
N THR A 37 8.61 10.32 9.54
CA THR A 37 8.34 11.76 9.51
C THR A 37 9.56 12.60 9.14
N ASN A 38 10.77 12.07 9.33
CA ASN A 38 12.05 12.69 8.97
C ASN A 38 13.02 11.61 8.47
N PRO A 39 14.07 11.98 7.70
CA PRO A 39 15.04 11.04 7.11
C PRO A 39 16.04 10.51 8.16
N SER A 40 15.54 9.79 9.18
CA SER A 40 16.37 9.18 10.22
C SER A 40 15.67 7.96 10.82
N HIS A 41 16.43 6.92 11.14
CA HIS A 41 15.91 5.70 11.78
C HIS A 41 15.30 5.96 13.17
N SER A 42 15.71 7.03 13.87
CA SER A 42 15.17 7.40 15.18
C SER A 42 13.87 8.20 15.09
N SER A 43 13.48 8.64 13.90
CA SER A 43 12.27 9.43 13.69
C SER A 43 11.03 8.57 13.77
N GLU A 44 9.90 9.19 14.12
CA GLU A 44 8.60 8.54 14.23
C GLU A 44 8.26 7.73 12.97
N LEU A 45 7.77 6.51 13.18
CA LEU A 45 7.11 5.71 12.14
C LEU A 45 5.74 6.33 11.87
N SER A 46 5.59 7.01 10.73
CA SER A 46 4.32 7.65 10.35
C SER A 46 3.37 6.66 9.68
N THR A 47 3.90 5.81 8.80
CA THR A 47 3.15 4.73 8.17
C THR A 47 4.10 3.62 7.70
N GLN A 48 3.54 2.56 7.11
CA GLN A 48 4.28 1.57 6.33
C GLN A 48 3.77 1.56 4.89
N VAL A 49 4.55 0.95 3.99
CA VAL A 49 4.19 0.69 2.60
C VAL A 49 4.60 -0.73 2.23
N LEU A 50 3.75 -1.42 1.47
CA LEU A 50 3.91 -2.82 1.10
C LEU A 50 4.73 -3.00 -0.18
N MET A 51 5.32 -4.18 -0.37
CA MET A 51 6.12 -4.51 -1.56
C MET A 51 5.34 -4.20 -2.84
N GLY A 52 6.01 -3.58 -3.80
CA GLY A 52 5.44 -3.30 -5.12
C GLY A 52 4.33 -2.23 -5.13
N THR A 53 4.04 -1.58 -4.00
CA THR A 53 3.19 -0.38 -4.00
C THR A 53 3.90 0.74 -4.78
N PRO A 54 3.30 1.33 -5.81
CA PRO A 54 3.92 2.42 -6.56
C PRO A 54 4.02 3.67 -5.68
N LEU A 55 5.22 4.24 -5.62
CA LEU A 55 5.53 5.48 -4.91
C LEU A 55 6.04 6.52 -5.88
N ARG A 56 5.62 7.78 -5.71
CA ARG A 56 6.21 8.90 -6.43
C ARG A 56 7.38 9.46 -5.63
N VAL A 57 8.53 9.58 -6.27
CA VAL A 57 9.75 10.15 -5.66
C VAL A 57 9.77 11.65 -5.92
N HIS A 58 9.86 12.42 -4.85
CA HIS A 58 9.90 13.89 -4.90
C HIS A 58 11.29 14.44 -4.63
N ASP A 59 12.06 13.77 -3.77
CA ASP A 59 13.42 14.17 -3.48
C ASP A 59 14.29 12.99 -3.02
N ARG A 60 15.60 13.11 -3.22
CA ARG A 60 16.62 12.22 -2.67
C ARG A 60 17.47 13.02 -1.68
N ILE A 61 17.32 12.68 -0.41
CA ILE A 61 18.04 13.30 0.70
C ILE A 61 19.42 12.64 0.84
N SER A 62 20.38 13.36 1.41
CA SER A 62 21.66 12.78 1.84
C SER A 62 21.44 11.55 2.75
N ASP A 63 22.41 10.64 2.76
CA ASP A 63 22.40 9.42 3.57
C ASP A 63 21.34 8.37 3.19
N GLY A 64 20.89 8.39 1.93
CA GLY A 64 20.11 7.29 1.34
C GLY A 64 18.61 7.35 1.64
N TRP A 65 18.06 8.51 2.00
CA TRP A 65 16.61 8.66 2.19
C TRP A 65 15.93 9.25 0.97
N TYR A 66 14.71 8.77 0.68
CA TYR A 66 13.85 9.31 -0.35
C TYR A 66 12.61 9.92 0.28
N PHE A 67 12.28 11.14 -0.13
CA PHE A 67 10.98 11.74 0.18
C PHE A 67 9.98 11.30 -0.90
N VAL A 68 8.96 10.57 -0.46
CA VAL A 68 8.02 9.88 -1.35
C VAL A 68 6.58 10.21 -1.02
N GLU A 69 5.72 10.08 -2.03
CA GLU A 69 4.27 10.15 -1.93
C GLU A 69 3.66 8.77 -2.24
N MET A 70 2.70 8.37 -1.42
CA MET A 70 1.95 7.13 -1.51
C MET A 70 0.64 7.33 -2.30
N PRO A 71 0.02 6.25 -2.83
CA PRO A 71 -1.21 6.33 -3.63
C PRO A 71 -2.44 6.93 -2.92
N ASP A 72 -2.42 7.03 -1.59
CA ASP A 72 -3.47 7.70 -0.82
C ASP A 72 -3.20 9.19 -0.58
N GLY A 73 -2.14 9.74 -1.19
CA GLY A 73 -1.69 11.11 -1.01
C GLY A 73 -0.95 11.35 0.30
N TYR A 74 -0.55 10.30 1.02
CA TYR A 74 0.30 10.41 2.21
C TYR A 74 1.77 10.54 1.82
N TRP A 75 2.59 11.21 2.63
CA TRP A 75 3.99 11.50 2.31
C TRP A 75 4.90 11.11 3.45
N GLY A 76 6.19 10.88 3.15
CA GLY A 76 7.21 10.71 4.18
C GLY A 76 8.54 10.22 3.62
N TYR A 77 9.42 9.79 4.52
CA TYR A 77 10.78 9.39 4.18
C TYR A 77 10.95 7.88 4.26
N VAL A 78 11.52 7.28 3.21
CA VAL A 78 11.85 5.85 3.14
C VAL A 78 13.33 5.68 2.80
N ILE A 79 13.99 4.72 3.46
CA ILE A 79 15.41 4.43 3.24
C ILE A 79 15.62 3.63 1.93
N ASP A 80 16.69 3.93 1.22
CA ASP A 80 17.02 3.41 -0.12
C ASP A 80 17.13 1.89 -0.19
N ASN A 81 17.67 1.26 0.84
CA ASN A 81 17.83 -0.19 0.95
C ASN A 81 16.50 -0.96 1.09
N SER A 82 15.37 -0.26 1.05
CA SER A 82 14.01 -0.82 1.00
C SER A 82 13.33 -0.61 -0.35
N LEU A 83 13.94 0.15 -1.27
CA LEU A 83 13.32 0.63 -2.51
C LEU A 83 14.11 0.21 -3.74
N THR A 84 13.38 -0.11 -4.81
CA THR A 84 13.89 -0.04 -6.17
C THR A 84 13.41 1.26 -6.78
N VAL A 85 14.34 2.18 -7.07
CA VAL A 85 14.05 3.46 -7.73
C VAL A 85 14.02 3.25 -9.24
N THR A 86 13.06 3.90 -9.89
CA THR A 86 12.73 3.63 -11.29
C THR A 86 12.15 4.87 -12.00
N ASP A 87 11.86 4.73 -13.28
CA ASP A 87 11.41 5.80 -14.16
C ASP A 87 10.02 5.54 -14.78
N ASP A 88 9.53 6.50 -15.56
CA ASP A 88 8.23 6.41 -16.23
C ASP A 88 8.14 5.26 -17.25
N GLU A 89 9.25 4.93 -17.94
CA GLU A 89 9.28 3.88 -18.95
C GLU A 89 9.14 2.50 -18.29
N TYR A 90 9.92 2.25 -17.24
CA TYR A 90 9.81 1.05 -16.43
C TYR A 90 8.42 0.96 -15.81
N MET A 91 7.90 2.03 -15.20
CA MET A 91 6.57 1.98 -14.58
C MET A 91 5.46 1.74 -15.59
N LYS A 92 5.60 2.21 -16.84
CA LYS A 92 4.67 1.85 -17.92
C LYS A 92 4.70 0.34 -18.17
N LYS A 93 5.89 -0.25 -18.32
CA LYS A 93 6.06 -1.70 -18.54
C LYS A 93 5.53 -2.50 -17.35
N TRP A 94 5.82 -2.07 -16.12
CA TRP A 94 5.33 -2.69 -14.89
C TRP A 94 3.80 -2.67 -14.82
N ARG A 95 3.14 -1.56 -15.21
CA ARG A 95 1.67 -1.48 -15.27
C ARG A 95 1.06 -2.39 -16.35
N ASP A 96 1.76 -2.59 -17.47
CA ASP A 96 1.33 -3.49 -18.56
C ASP A 96 1.62 -4.98 -18.24
N ALA A 97 2.55 -5.27 -17.33
CA ALA A 97 2.94 -6.62 -16.99
C ALA A 97 1.86 -7.36 -16.18
N PRO A 98 1.71 -8.69 -16.38
CA PRO A 98 0.98 -9.53 -15.46
C PRO A 98 1.57 -9.42 -14.06
N ARG A 99 0.71 -9.18 -13.09
CA ARG A 99 1.09 -9.02 -11.68
C ARG A 99 0.20 -9.86 -10.81
N VAL A 100 0.77 -10.34 -9.72
CA VAL A 100 0.04 -11.01 -8.64
C VAL A 100 0.11 -10.18 -7.38
N ILE A 101 -0.93 -10.31 -6.56
CA ILE A 101 -1.02 -9.72 -5.23
C ILE A 101 -1.19 -10.83 -4.20
N VAL A 102 -0.52 -10.71 -3.05
CA VAL A 102 -0.71 -11.63 -1.93
C VAL A 102 -2.07 -11.40 -1.29
N VAL A 103 -2.82 -12.49 -1.16
CA VAL A 103 -4.20 -12.50 -0.68
C VAL A 103 -4.39 -13.27 0.61
N SER A 104 -3.36 -14.00 1.06
CA SER A 104 -3.35 -14.78 2.30
C SER A 104 -3.42 -13.87 3.52
N ASP A 105 -4.22 -14.26 4.52
CA ASP A 105 -4.30 -13.54 5.81
C ASP A 105 -3.14 -13.89 6.75
N ARG A 106 -2.25 -14.80 6.35
CA ARG A 106 -1.07 -15.23 7.09
C ARG A 106 0.19 -14.73 6.42
N GLU A 107 1.30 -14.72 7.15
CA GLU A 107 2.60 -14.50 6.54
C GLU A 107 2.89 -15.58 5.49
N VAL A 108 3.34 -15.15 4.31
CA VAL A 108 3.68 -16.00 3.18
C VAL A 108 5.19 -16.00 3.02
N LYS A 109 5.76 -17.11 2.54
CA LYS A 109 7.17 -17.18 2.15
C LYS A 109 7.28 -17.32 0.64
N ALA A 110 8.20 -16.56 0.07
CA ALA A 110 8.65 -16.72 -1.31
C ALA A 110 9.96 -17.54 -1.31
N TYR A 111 10.06 -18.51 -2.19
CA TYR A 111 11.14 -19.52 -2.20
C TYR A 111 12.05 -19.39 -3.44
N SER A 112 13.24 -19.96 -3.39
CA SER A 112 14.24 -19.93 -4.48
C SER A 112 13.89 -20.79 -5.70
N GLY A 113 12.85 -21.63 -5.60
CA GLY A 113 12.48 -22.59 -6.65
C GLY A 113 11.08 -23.19 -6.42
N GLU A 114 10.49 -23.77 -7.46
CA GLU A 114 9.14 -24.36 -7.41
C GLU A 114 9.02 -25.47 -6.34
N LYS A 115 10.09 -26.25 -6.17
CA LYS A 115 10.17 -27.37 -5.22
C LYS A 115 11.15 -27.12 -4.06
N ASP A 116 11.87 -26.00 -4.08
CA ASP A 116 12.87 -25.66 -3.08
C ASP A 116 12.23 -25.04 -1.85
N ASN A 117 12.93 -25.06 -0.72
CA ASN A 117 12.43 -24.43 0.51
C ASN A 117 13.39 -23.38 1.08
N VAL A 118 14.35 -22.89 0.27
CA VAL A 118 15.19 -21.75 0.66
C VAL A 118 14.39 -20.47 0.48
N THR A 119 14.24 -19.71 1.56
CA THR A 119 13.47 -18.45 1.57
C THR A 119 14.24 -17.34 0.84
N VAL A 120 13.55 -16.66 -0.08
CA VAL A 120 14.03 -15.44 -0.74
C VAL A 120 13.50 -14.19 -0.03
N SER A 121 12.24 -14.22 0.39
CA SER A 121 11.58 -13.14 1.12
C SER A 121 10.42 -13.70 1.93
N ASP A 122 10.09 -13.08 3.06
CA ASP A 122 8.72 -13.09 3.55
C ASP A 122 7.84 -12.16 2.70
N LEU A 123 6.54 -12.38 2.76
CA LEU A 123 5.51 -11.58 2.11
C LEU A 123 4.29 -11.44 3.03
N VAL A 124 3.53 -10.37 2.86
CA VAL A 124 2.29 -10.08 3.59
C VAL A 124 1.14 -9.78 2.63
N GLN A 125 -0.10 -9.85 3.13
CA GLN A 125 -1.28 -9.48 2.36
C GLN A 125 -1.12 -8.08 1.75
N GLY A 126 -1.32 -7.97 0.44
CA GLY A 126 -1.20 -6.72 -0.29
C GLY A 126 0.14 -6.51 -1.00
N ASP A 127 1.16 -7.33 -0.76
CA ASP A 127 2.40 -7.30 -1.54
C ASP A 127 2.10 -7.60 -3.02
N ILE A 128 2.72 -6.83 -3.92
CA ILE A 128 2.56 -6.95 -5.38
C ILE A 128 3.90 -7.32 -6.02
N MET A 129 3.85 -8.29 -6.93
CA MET A 129 5.01 -8.77 -7.69
C MET A 129 4.61 -9.01 -9.15
N GLU A 130 5.56 -8.88 -10.07
CA GLU A 130 5.36 -9.28 -11.46
C GLU A 130 5.27 -10.81 -11.55
N GLY A 131 4.33 -11.33 -12.33
CA GLY A 131 4.11 -12.77 -12.48
C GLY A 131 2.69 -13.12 -12.90
N SER A 132 2.53 -14.36 -13.37
CA SER A 132 1.25 -14.92 -13.81
C SER A 132 1.00 -16.26 -13.15
N ILE A 133 -0.17 -16.42 -12.52
CA ILE A 133 -0.60 -17.70 -11.94
C ILE A 133 -0.75 -18.74 -13.05
N LYS A 134 0.02 -19.84 -12.96
CA LYS A 134 -0.05 -20.98 -13.88
C LYS A 134 -0.97 -22.08 -13.30
N ASN A 135 -1.97 -22.50 -14.08
CA ASN A 135 -2.91 -23.55 -13.67
C ASN A 135 -2.19 -24.88 -13.36
N GLY A 136 -2.65 -25.58 -12.32
CA GLY A 136 -2.13 -26.89 -11.93
C GLY A 136 -0.77 -26.87 -11.23
N LYS A 137 -0.17 -25.70 -11.02
CA LYS A 137 1.11 -25.55 -10.32
C LYS A 137 0.90 -25.21 -8.84
N ARG A 138 1.66 -25.89 -7.96
CA ARG A 138 1.67 -25.61 -6.52
C ARG A 138 2.12 -24.17 -6.23
N ARG A 139 3.18 -23.75 -6.91
CA ARG A 139 3.76 -22.42 -6.80
C ARG A 139 3.79 -21.72 -8.15
N THR A 140 3.61 -20.41 -8.12
CA THR A 140 3.83 -19.53 -9.26
C THR A 140 5.18 -18.84 -9.11
N GLU A 141 5.89 -18.70 -10.21
CA GLU A 141 7.09 -17.87 -10.31
C GLU A 141 6.69 -16.40 -10.33
N VAL A 142 7.45 -15.57 -9.63
CA VAL A 142 7.29 -14.11 -9.53
C VAL A 142 8.64 -13.43 -9.58
N THR A 143 8.65 -12.16 -9.99
CA THR A 143 9.80 -11.27 -9.91
C THR A 143 9.52 -10.19 -8.88
N LEU A 144 10.37 -10.10 -7.85
CA LEU A 144 10.31 -9.04 -6.85
C LEU A 144 10.78 -7.71 -7.46
N PRO A 145 10.44 -6.55 -6.87
CA PRO A 145 10.77 -5.25 -7.47
C PRO A 145 12.26 -4.97 -7.66
N ASP A 146 13.16 -5.69 -6.97
CA ASP A 146 14.63 -5.58 -7.15
C ASP A 146 15.19 -6.58 -8.18
N GLY A 147 14.32 -7.32 -8.88
CA GLY A 147 14.70 -8.28 -9.91
C GLY A 147 14.97 -9.70 -9.39
N ARG A 148 14.90 -9.96 -8.08
CA ARG A 148 14.98 -11.32 -7.55
C ARG A 148 13.83 -12.17 -8.08
N THR A 149 14.13 -13.35 -8.60
CA THR A 149 13.12 -14.37 -8.93
C THR A 149 12.78 -15.17 -7.68
N ALA A 150 11.48 -15.43 -7.47
CA ALA A 150 10.99 -16.25 -6.37
C ALA A 150 9.77 -17.08 -6.77
N TRP A 151 9.40 -18.04 -5.92
CA TRP A 151 8.23 -18.90 -6.09
C TRP A 151 7.30 -18.79 -4.89
N VAL A 152 6.03 -18.48 -5.13
CA VAL A 152 5.00 -18.28 -4.10
C VAL A 152 3.89 -19.32 -4.28
N ASP A 153 3.37 -19.88 -3.18
CA ASP A 153 2.25 -20.83 -3.22
C ASP A 153 1.04 -20.19 -3.92
N THR A 154 0.55 -20.83 -4.99
CA THR A 154 -0.49 -20.29 -5.89
C THR A 154 -1.80 -19.95 -5.16
N LYS A 155 -2.10 -20.65 -4.07
CA LYS A 155 -3.27 -20.42 -3.22
C LYS A 155 -3.22 -19.10 -2.44
N ASP A 156 -2.02 -18.55 -2.23
CA ASP A 156 -1.78 -17.37 -1.39
C ASP A 156 -1.73 -16.08 -2.21
N VAL A 157 -1.87 -16.17 -3.54
CA VAL A 157 -1.85 -15.04 -4.47
C VAL A 157 -3.08 -15.02 -5.39
N MET A 158 -3.37 -13.84 -5.93
CA MET A 158 -4.38 -13.61 -6.97
C MET A 158 -3.80 -12.72 -8.06
N SER A 159 -4.28 -12.82 -9.30
CA SER A 159 -3.99 -11.80 -10.31
C SER A 159 -4.41 -10.42 -9.78
N LEU A 160 -3.53 -9.42 -9.88
CA LEU A 160 -3.81 -8.04 -9.47
C LEU A 160 -5.02 -7.47 -10.22
N ASP A 161 -5.14 -7.82 -11.51
CA ASP A 161 -6.23 -7.41 -12.39
C ASP A 161 -7.60 -7.93 -11.90
N LYS A 162 -7.64 -9.21 -11.54
CA LYS A 162 -8.85 -9.84 -10.98
C LYS A 162 -9.17 -9.27 -9.60
N TRP A 163 -8.16 -9.09 -8.77
CA TRP A 163 -8.31 -8.59 -7.41
C TRP A 163 -8.80 -7.13 -7.39
N SER A 164 -8.32 -6.27 -8.28
CA SER A 164 -8.69 -4.84 -8.30
C SER A 164 -10.11 -4.58 -8.82
N ARG A 165 -10.68 -5.52 -9.58
CA ARG A 165 -12.05 -5.47 -10.13
C ARG A 165 -13.11 -6.13 -9.25
N GLN A 166 -12.72 -6.69 -8.11
CA GLN A 166 -13.69 -7.30 -7.20
C GLN A 166 -14.68 -6.24 -6.68
N ASN A 167 -15.93 -6.66 -6.47
CA ASN A 167 -16.89 -5.80 -5.77
C ASN A 167 -16.54 -5.79 -4.28
N PRO A 168 -16.42 -4.61 -3.66
CA PRO A 168 -16.21 -4.52 -2.21
C PRO A 168 -17.35 -5.22 -1.43
N ASP A 169 -16.99 -6.05 -0.47
CA ASP A 169 -17.92 -6.84 0.35
C ASP A 169 -17.63 -6.65 1.84
N ALA A 170 -18.66 -6.28 2.59
CA ALA A 170 -18.59 -6.13 4.04
C ALA A 170 -18.10 -7.41 4.73
N SER A 171 -18.47 -8.59 4.21
CA SER A 171 -18.07 -9.87 4.79
C SER A 171 -16.56 -10.07 4.67
N LEU A 172 -15.95 -9.66 3.55
CA LEU A 172 -14.51 -9.70 3.34
C LEU A 172 -13.77 -8.68 4.22
N VAL A 173 -14.31 -7.47 4.40
CA VAL A 173 -13.75 -6.48 5.35
C VAL A 173 -13.70 -7.08 6.75
N VAL A 174 -14.81 -7.64 7.23
CA VAL A 174 -14.92 -8.20 8.58
C VAL A 174 -14.07 -9.45 8.76
N SER A 175 -14.04 -10.36 7.78
CA SER A 175 -13.21 -11.58 7.87
C SER A 175 -11.72 -11.26 7.85
N THR A 176 -11.29 -10.26 7.06
CA THR A 176 -9.89 -9.79 7.04
C THR A 176 -9.49 -9.23 8.41
N ALA A 177 -10.34 -8.41 9.02
CA ALA A 177 -10.11 -7.88 10.37
C ALA A 177 -10.05 -9.00 11.43
N ALA A 178 -10.94 -9.99 11.32
CA ALA A 178 -10.98 -11.14 12.23
C ALA A 178 -9.75 -12.05 12.07
N ALA A 179 -9.18 -12.16 10.86
CA ALA A 179 -8.03 -13.01 10.60
C ALA A 179 -6.74 -12.53 11.30
N VAL A 180 -6.66 -11.24 11.62
CA VAL A 180 -5.55 -10.63 12.39
C VAL A 180 -5.89 -10.41 13.86
N MET A 181 -6.93 -11.08 14.38
CA MET A 181 -7.31 -11.01 15.79
C MET A 181 -6.12 -11.34 16.70
N GLY A 182 -5.86 -10.47 17.68
CA GLY A 182 -4.76 -10.61 18.62
C GLY A 182 -3.42 -10.02 18.15
N THR A 183 -3.28 -9.60 16.89
CA THR A 183 -2.05 -8.95 16.40
C THR A 183 -1.74 -7.69 17.22
N PRO A 184 -0.50 -7.50 17.69
CA PRO A 184 -0.14 -6.33 18.49
C PRO A 184 -0.36 -5.00 17.78
N TYR A 185 -0.77 -3.99 18.56
CA TYR A 185 -0.82 -2.62 18.09
C TYR A 185 0.59 -2.11 17.78
N LEU A 186 0.74 -1.47 16.63
CA LEU A 186 1.97 -0.76 16.24
C LEU A 186 1.60 0.62 15.71
N TRP A 187 2.03 1.68 16.39
CA TRP A 187 1.87 3.06 15.89
C TRP A 187 2.52 3.20 14.52
N GLY A 188 1.78 3.71 13.54
CA GLY A 188 2.24 3.80 12.15
C GLY A 188 2.18 2.47 11.38
N GLY A 189 1.80 1.35 12.02
CA GLY A 189 1.73 0.04 11.36
C GLY A 189 0.61 -0.06 10.32
N LEU A 190 0.90 -0.71 9.19
CA LEU A 190 -0.05 -0.90 8.06
C LEU A 190 0.11 -2.28 7.39
N SER A 191 0.44 -3.33 8.15
CA SER A 191 0.63 -4.67 7.59
C SER A 191 0.19 -5.74 8.57
N SER A 192 -0.02 -6.98 8.14
CA SER A 192 -0.38 -8.08 9.04
C SER A 192 0.63 -8.37 10.15
N LYS A 193 1.84 -7.79 10.11
CA LYS A 193 2.87 -7.84 11.17
C LYS A 193 2.56 -6.92 12.37
N GLY A 194 1.71 -5.91 12.18
CA GLY A 194 1.35 -4.93 13.21
C GLY A 194 0.67 -3.72 12.60
N MET A 195 -0.40 -3.24 13.24
CA MET A 195 -1.18 -2.10 12.75
C MET A 195 -1.71 -1.23 13.88
N ASP A 196 -1.82 0.07 13.61
CA ASP A 196 -2.62 0.96 14.43
C ASP A 196 -4.11 0.88 14.03
N CYS A 197 -4.94 1.72 14.65
CA CYS A 197 -6.38 1.69 14.46
C CYS A 197 -6.80 1.98 13.02
N SER A 198 -6.26 3.03 12.40
CA SER A 198 -6.57 3.36 11.00
C SER A 198 -5.78 2.52 10.00
N GLY A 199 -4.67 1.91 10.42
CA GLY A 199 -3.94 0.90 9.65
C GLY A 199 -4.75 -0.38 9.50
N LEU A 200 -5.42 -0.84 10.55
CA LEU A 200 -6.34 -1.98 10.49
C LEU A 200 -7.47 -1.75 9.48
N THR A 201 -8.15 -0.60 9.56
CA THR A 201 -9.26 -0.27 8.65
C THR A 201 -8.75 -0.19 7.22
N LYS A 202 -7.65 0.55 6.98
CA LYS A 202 -7.06 0.70 5.65
C LYS A 202 -6.63 -0.65 5.06
N MET A 203 -6.03 -1.55 5.83
CA MET A 203 -5.66 -2.90 5.38
C MET A 203 -6.90 -3.72 4.95
N CYS A 204 -7.96 -3.72 5.77
CA CYS A 204 -9.18 -4.49 5.49
C CYS A 204 -9.92 -3.99 4.23
N TYR A 205 -9.92 -2.67 4.01
CA TYR A 205 -10.50 -2.07 2.82
C TYR A 205 -9.59 -2.20 1.60
N TYR A 206 -8.27 -2.12 1.77
CA TYR A 206 -7.32 -2.39 0.70
C TYR A 206 -7.51 -3.79 0.16
N ARG A 207 -7.71 -4.79 1.04
CA ARG A 207 -8.04 -6.18 0.65
C ARG A 207 -9.26 -6.29 -0.27
N ASN A 208 -10.19 -5.33 -0.22
CA ASN A 208 -11.37 -5.17 -1.08
C ASN A 208 -11.12 -4.33 -2.35
N GLY A 209 -9.86 -3.99 -2.66
CA GLY A 209 -9.49 -3.12 -3.78
C GLY A 209 -9.75 -1.64 -3.51
N LEU A 210 -9.92 -1.20 -2.26
CA LEU A 210 -10.19 0.18 -1.88
C LEU A 210 -9.03 0.81 -1.10
N ILE A 211 -8.45 1.88 -1.63
CA ILE A 211 -7.46 2.70 -0.95
C ILE A 211 -8.22 3.75 -0.13
N LEU A 212 -8.10 3.64 1.20
CA LEU A 212 -8.56 4.68 2.14
C LEU A 212 -7.43 5.65 2.49
N MET A 213 -7.78 6.82 3.01
CA MET A 213 -6.80 7.71 3.66
C MET A 213 -6.14 7.04 4.89
N ARG A 214 -4.93 7.47 5.24
CA ARG A 214 -4.12 6.80 6.27
C ARG A 214 -4.56 7.07 7.70
N ASP A 215 -4.92 8.31 8.02
CA ASP A 215 -5.18 8.72 9.40
C ASP A 215 -6.67 8.57 9.76
N ALA A 216 -6.97 8.21 11.00
CA ALA A 216 -8.34 8.10 11.49
C ALA A 216 -9.13 9.41 11.32
N SER A 217 -8.48 10.56 11.56
CA SER A 217 -9.08 11.89 11.38
C SER A 217 -9.43 12.19 9.92
N GLN A 218 -8.63 11.68 8.97
CA GLN A 218 -8.90 11.82 7.54
C GLN A 218 -9.99 10.86 7.08
N GLN A 219 -9.94 9.58 7.52
CA GLN A 219 -10.98 8.59 7.23
C GLN A 219 -12.36 9.06 7.70
N ALA A 220 -12.43 9.77 8.84
CA ALA A 220 -13.67 10.32 9.39
C ALA A 220 -14.37 11.35 8.48
N LEU A 221 -13.66 11.88 7.48
CA LEU A 221 -14.16 12.84 6.49
C LEU A 221 -14.58 12.18 5.17
N THR A 222 -14.54 10.84 5.09
CA THR A 222 -14.84 10.06 3.88
C THR A 222 -16.11 9.23 4.03
N GLY A 223 -16.66 8.78 2.90
CA GLY A 223 -17.89 7.97 2.88
C GLY A 223 -19.14 8.76 3.30
N THR A 224 -20.22 8.04 3.59
CA THR A 224 -21.52 8.61 3.98
C THR A 224 -21.71 8.53 5.48
N GLU A 225 -22.25 9.58 6.12
CA GLU A 225 -22.65 9.52 7.53
C GLU A 225 -23.71 8.46 7.79
N VAL A 226 -23.63 7.79 8.94
CA VAL A 226 -24.60 6.77 9.36
C VAL A 226 -25.04 7.05 10.78
N ASN A 227 -26.36 7.04 11.00
CA ASN A 227 -26.91 7.08 12.35
C ASN A 227 -26.64 5.76 13.06
N GLU A 228 -26.48 5.81 14.39
CA GLU A 228 -26.19 4.62 15.20
C GLU A 228 -27.22 3.48 15.01
N ASN A 229 -28.51 3.82 14.84
CA ASN A 229 -29.58 2.85 14.61
C ASN A 229 -29.52 2.19 13.21
N ASP A 230 -28.75 2.75 12.28
CA ASP A 230 -28.64 2.31 10.89
C ASP A 230 -27.32 1.59 10.59
N LEU A 231 -26.52 1.29 11.62
CA LEU A 231 -25.21 0.67 11.48
C LEU A 231 -25.27 -0.71 10.80
N LYS A 232 -24.36 -0.94 9.88
CA LYS A 232 -24.19 -2.19 9.13
C LYS A 232 -22.74 -2.66 9.18
N LYS A 233 -22.56 -3.98 9.05
CA LYS A 233 -21.23 -4.60 8.99
C LYS A 233 -20.34 -3.85 7.99
N GLY A 234 -19.13 -3.55 8.42
CA GLY A 234 -18.16 -2.78 7.65
C GLY A 234 -18.17 -1.28 7.94
N ASP A 235 -19.24 -0.69 8.47
CA ASP A 235 -19.22 0.74 8.81
C ASP A 235 -18.06 1.07 9.77
N LEU A 236 -17.37 2.19 9.51
CA LEU A 236 -16.29 2.67 10.36
C LEU A 236 -16.87 3.51 11.50
N LEU A 237 -16.52 3.14 12.73
CA LEU A 237 -16.92 3.85 13.95
C LEU A 237 -15.77 4.76 14.38
N PHE A 238 -16.05 6.04 14.58
CA PHE A 238 -15.04 7.03 14.98
C PHE A 238 -15.24 7.46 16.43
N PHE A 239 -14.11 7.51 17.14
CA PHE A 239 -14.04 7.86 18.55
C PHE A 239 -13.04 8.99 18.75
N GLY A 240 -13.18 9.74 19.83
CA GLY A 240 -12.36 10.92 20.03
C GLY A 240 -12.33 11.47 21.44
N ASN A 241 -11.64 12.59 21.60
CA ASN A 241 -11.64 13.31 22.87
C ASN A 241 -12.91 14.17 22.98
N MET A 242 -13.76 13.89 23.96
CA MET A 242 -15.05 14.57 24.14
C MET A 242 -14.95 16.09 24.34
N VAL A 243 -13.83 16.58 24.87
CA VAL A 243 -13.58 18.02 25.11
C VAL A 243 -13.11 18.71 23.83
N THR A 244 -12.09 18.19 23.17
CA THR A 244 -11.51 18.83 21.97
C THR A 244 -12.29 18.52 20.69
N ARG A 245 -13.21 17.53 20.75
CA ARG A 245 -13.98 17.01 19.61
C ARG A 245 -13.12 16.48 18.47
N ARG A 246 -11.87 16.11 18.77
CA ARG A 246 -10.94 15.53 17.79
C ARG A 246 -11.05 14.02 17.76
N VAL A 247 -11.24 13.47 16.56
CA VAL A 247 -11.13 12.03 16.30
C VAL A 247 -9.70 11.59 16.53
N ASN A 248 -9.51 10.52 17.31
CA ASN A 248 -8.20 9.93 17.58
C ASN A 248 -8.19 8.40 17.44
N HIS A 249 -9.34 7.78 17.15
CA HIS A 249 -9.45 6.34 17.06
C HIS A 249 -10.58 5.92 16.11
N VAL A 250 -10.44 4.74 15.50
CA VAL A 250 -11.40 4.16 14.56
C VAL A 250 -11.51 2.64 14.75
N GLY A 251 -12.71 2.10 14.56
CA GLY A 251 -12.98 0.65 14.55
C GLY A 251 -13.94 0.25 13.43
N ILE A 252 -14.06 -1.05 13.17
CA ILE A 252 -14.94 -1.63 12.13
C ILE A 252 -16.13 -2.28 12.80
N TYR A 253 -17.34 -1.80 12.53
CA TYR A 253 -18.57 -2.40 13.06
C TYR A 253 -18.83 -3.78 12.46
N ILE A 254 -19.19 -4.74 13.30
CA ILE A 254 -19.45 -6.13 12.88
C ILE A 254 -20.86 -6.63 13.23
N GLY A 255 -21.75 -5.77 13.73
CA GLY A 255 -23.12 -6.11 14.12
C GLY A 255 -23.31 -6.22 15.63
N ASP A 256 -24.56 -6.17 16.08
CA ASP A 256 -24.98 -6.39 17.48
C ASP A 256 -24.25 -5.52 18.53
N GLY A 257 -23.93 -4.27 18.15
CA GLY A 257 -23.18 -3.35 19.01
C GLY A 257 -21.69 -3.69 19.14
N ILE A 258 -21.17 -4.65 18.38
CA ILE A 258 -19.79 -5.13 18.45
C ILE A 258 -18.97 -4.54 17.30
N PHE A 259 -17.72 -4.20 17.57
CA PHE A 259 -16.75 -3.76 16.58
C PHE A 259 -15.38 -4.39 16.80
N ILE A 260 -14.59 -4.47 15.73
CA ILE A 260 -13.17 -4.85 15.77
C ILE A 260 -12.32 -3.57 15.74
N GLU A 261 -11.31 -3.48 16.58
CA GLU A 261 -10.36 -2.36 16.64
C GLU A 261 -8.93 -2.86 16.86
N SER A 262 -7.93 -2.05 16.53
CA SER A 262 -6.55 -2.22 17.02
C SER A 262 -6.31 -1.24 18.17
N ALA A 263 -6.29 -1.74 19.40
CA ALA A 263 -6.04 -0.98 20.62
C ALA A 263 -5.28 -1.86 21.63
N GLY A 264 -3.96 -1.67 21.72
CA GLY A 264 -3.04 -2.62 22.37
C GLY A 264 -2.81 -3.89 21.54
N ARG A 265 -3.89 -4.46 21.00
CA ARG A 265 -3.93 -5.49 19.97
C ARG A 265 -5.22 -5.39 19.16
N VAL A 266 -5.31 -6.12 18.06
CA VAL A 266 -6.59 -6.35 17.38
C VAL A 266 -7.51 -7.13 18.31
N ARG A 267 -8.68 -6.58 18.60
CA ARG A 267 -9.65 -7.15 19.56
C ARG A 267 -11.09 -6.81 19.19
N LEU A 268 -12.02 -7.55 19.79
CA LEU A 268 -13.43 -7.18 19.85
C LEU A 268 -13.67 -6.19 20.99
N ASN A 269 -14.57 -5.25 20.76
CA ASN A 269 -15.08 -4.35 21.79
C ASN A 269 -16.58 -4.06 21.53
N ARG A 270 -17.27 -3.47 22.50
CA ARG A 270 -18.69 -3.13 22.42
C ARG A 270 -18.91 -1.64 22.50
N LEU A 271 -19.85 -1.14 21.71
CA LEU A 271 -20.19 0.28 21.64
C LEU A 271 -20.80 0.79 22.94
N ASP A 272 -21.58 -0.04 23.64
CA ASP A 272 -22.19 0.26 24.95
C ASP A 272 -21.17 0.30 26.12
N ALA A 273 -19.93 -0.13 25.89
CA ALA A 273 -18.87 -0.15 26.89
C ALA A 273 -17.91 1.04 26.78
N VAL A 274 -18.16 1.98 25.86
CA VAL A 274 -17.32 3.17 25.63
C VAL A 274 -18.18 4.43 25.63
N ASP A 275 -17.63 5.54 26.12
CA ASP A 275 -18.33 6.82 26.28
C ASP A 275 -17.85 7.90 25.30
N ASN A 276 -16.91 7.55 24.42
CA ASN A 276 -16.19 8.47 23.54
C ASN A 276 -16.51 8.27 22.05
N PHE A 277 -17.61 7.58 21.73
CA PHE A 277 -18.12 7.43 20.38
C PHE A 277 -18.65 8.76 19.84
N PHE A 278 -18.31 9.10 18.59
CA PHE A 278 -18.77 10.33 17.94
C PHE A 278 -19.83 10.06 16.87
N PHE A 279 -19.49 9.27 15.86
CA PHE A 279 -20.33 8.99 14.69
C PHE A 279 -19.75 7.84 13.88
N ALA A 280 -20.50 7.38 12.88
CA ALA A 280 -20.06 6.35 11.94
C ALA A 280 -20.05 6.84 10.49
N ARG A 281 -19.19 6.23 9.67
CA ARG A 281 -19.15 6.43 8.22
C ARG A 281 -19.30 5.09 7.50
N ARG A 282 -20.15 5.06 6.48
CA ARG A 282 -20.28 3.96 5.53
C ARG A 282 -19.38 4.19 4.33
N ILE A 283 -18.43 3.29 4.16
CA ILE A 283 -17.49 3.30 3.03
C ILE A 283 -18.05 2.51 1.84
N LEU A 284 -18.73 1.40 2.11
CA LEU A 284 -19.24 0.49 1.08
C LEU A 284 -20.55 1.03 0.47
N GLY A 285 -20.75 0.79 -0.83
CA GLY A 285 -21.99 1.18 -1.53
C GLY A 285 -22.07 2.65 -1.96
N GLY A 286 -21.15 3.52 -1.50
CA GLY A 286 -21.08 4.93 -1.88
C GLY A 286 -20.31 5.22 -3.18
N GLY A 287 -19.70 4.20 -3.80
CA GLY A 287 -18.80 4.38 -4.94
C GLY A 287 -17.47 5.02 -4.54
N GLU A 288 -16.68 5.44 -5.52
CA GLU A 288 -15.49 6.28 -5.28
C GLU A 288 -15.92 7.66 -4.79
N SER A 289 -15.15 8.20 -3.85
CA SER A 289 -15.39 9.55 -3.33
C SER A 289 -14.07 10.13 -2.84
N LYS A 290 -14.07 11.41 -2.45
CA LYS A 290 -12.85 12.05 -1.93
C LYS A 290 -12.29 11.22 -0.75
N GLY A 291 -11.07 10.71 -0.91
CA GLY A 291 -10.38 9.89 0.08
C GLY A 291 -10.68 8.38 0.03
N ILE A 292 -11.48 7.91 -0.93
CA ILE A 292 -11.76 6.50 -1.20
C ILE A 292 -11.58 6.24 -2.71
N THR A 293 -10.49 5.55 -3.07
CA THR A 293 -10.14 5.26 -4.47
C THR A 293 -10.12 3.76 -4.72
N LYS A 294 -10.75 3.27 -5.79
CA LYS A 294 -10.56 1.88 -6.22
C LYS A 294 -9.20 1.74 -6.88
N VAL A 295 -8.50 0.66 -6.55
CA VAL A 295 -7.15 0.40 -7.11
C VAL A 295 -7.20 0.30 -8.64
N ILE A 296 -8.26 -0.26 -9.22
CA ILE A 296 -8.41 -0.37 -10.68
C ILE A 296 -8.44 0.99 -11.40
N ASN A 297 -8.96 2.02 -10.74
CA ASN A 297 -9.06 3.37 -11.30
C ASN A 297 -7.82 4.22 -10.98
N HIS A 298 -6.87 3.69 -10.20
CA HIS A 298 -5.72 4.46 -9.76
C HIS A 298 -4.62 4.44 -10.85
N PRO A 299 -4.21 5.61 -11.39
CA PRO A 299 -3.31 5.68 -12.55
C PRO A 299 -1.90 5.14 -12.27
N TRP A 300 -1.52 5.04 -11.00
CA TRP A 300 -0.21 4.49 -10.61
C TRP A 300 -0.18 2.96 -10.67
N TYR A 301 -1.33 2.30 -10.57
CA TYR A 301 -1.44 0.84 -10.61
C TYR A 301 -1.79 0.33 -12.01
N PHE A 302 -2.60 1.07 -12.76
CA PHE A 302 -3.05 0.70 -14.10
C PHE A 302 -2.91 1.88 -15.06
N ASN A 303 -2.41 1.59 -16.26
CA ASN A 303 -2.46 2.56 -17.35
C ASN A 303 -3.93 2.88 -17.61
N GLN A 304 -4.27 4.17 -17.61
CA GLN A 304 -5.61 4.62 -17.95
C GLN A 304 -5.74 4.58 -19.48
N GLU A 305 -6.80 3.98 -19.99
CA GLU A 305 -7.14 4.09 -21.41
C GLU A 305 -7.53 5.56 -21.67
N ASN A 306 -6.83 6.21 -22.61
CA ASN A 306 -7.19 7.55 -23.10
C ASN A 306 -8.45 7.49 -23.97
#